data_AF-A0A9D4FXY4-F1
#
_entry.id   AF-A0A9D4FXY4-F1
#
_cell.length_a   1.000
_cell.length_b   1.000
_cell.length_c   1.000
_cell.angle_alpha   90.00
_cell.angle_beta   90.00
_cell.angle_gamma   90.00
#
_symmetry.space_group_name_H-M   'P 1'
#
loop_
_entity.id
_entity.type
_entity.pdbx_description
1 polymer ?
#
loop_
_entity_poly.entity_id
_entity_poly.type
_entity_poly.pdbx_seq_one_letter_code
_entity_poly.pdbx_strand_id
1 'polypeptide(L)'
;MDTERELRRQRRETKKEQQTLKEKELKNQKDIEILNKIKERDSKIREIQRQRDELIKMRSENNTAQHRDVNDVNDVKHKQLRRETVGERLQHNCKEMEHEMRTELDYDDVVEGAVGFKNDDYHTNSYESDMDSIDEELSWLTKKMEETFQIHADSGDRIFKEEVRCSTKILEPSEVHDSEYEHNSDIDEIISDDDIAEKALEAEIKAMKLQQMNLKEELHRKEKAKRLKEQELLRETRRKQKEERIRKLKRTKQELEQDMMETQSTITSLDEELEPVETYDRHKYLRNAERRVSHNPPLMLKPSVPKFSDPSQFTEWKIEIESMIRSKIYQKDILKQCVRNAISGKPRKVLATLKATATLENILSTMESNFGDVKSGQSIMEEFYQARQNKDEDITSWGIRIEEMIQRALEKGEIQENKKEEILRTKYWKYLRNSELKNATRVFYENCLTFEELRKRVRREEQELKVSQDRKEQPKQINTMQIDQQLSILNDLTEK
;
A
#
# COMPACT_ATOMS: atom_id res chain seq x y z
N MET A 1 29.12 42.90 -52.99
CA MET A 1 27.96 41.99 -53.10
C MET A 1 27.80 41.10 -51.88
N ASP A 2 28.88 40.54 -51.32
CA ASP A 2 28.77 39.61 -50.17
C ASP A 2 28.32 40.28 -48.87
N THR A 3 28.71 41.53 -48.64
CA THR A 3 28.25 42.34 -47.49
C THR A 3 26.73 42.56 -47.49
N GLU A 4 26.13 42.78 -48.66
CA GLU A 4 24.68 43.01 -48.78
C GLU A 4 23.87 41.71 -48.60
N ARG A 5 24.41 40.56 -49.06
CA ARG A 5 23.80 39.24 -48.82
C ARG A 5 23.79 38.89 -47.35
N GLU A 6 24.89 39.15 -46.64
CA GLU A 6 24.98 38.92 -45.20
C GLU A 6 24.01 39.83 -44.42
N LEU A 7 23.90 41.11 -44.79
CA LEU A 7 22.95 42.02 -44.17
C LEU A 7 21.49 41.58 -44.37
N ARG A 8 21.15 41.02 -45.55
CA ARG A 8 19.81 40.45 -45.82
C ARG A 8 19.56 39.18 -45.00
N ARG A 9 20.58 38.36 -44.75
CA ARG A 9 20.48 37.17 -43.90
C ARG A 9 20.21 37.57 -42.45
N GLN A 10 20.98 38.49 -41.90
CA GLN A 10 20.79 39.01 -40.54
C GLN A 10 19.39 39.63 -40.35
N ARG A 11 18.89 40.39 -41.35
CA ARG A 11 17.51 40.91 -41.33
C ARG A 11 16.43 39.82 -41.35
N ARG A 12 16.68 38.67 -41.97
CA ARG A 12 15.75 37.53 -41.96
C ARG A 12 15.80 36.79 -40.63
N GLU A 13 16.99 36.61 -40.05
CA GLU A 13 17.18 35.94 -38.75
C GLU A 13 16.54 36.77 -37.63
N THR A 14 16.83 38.07 -37.55
CA THR A 14 16.19 38.99 -36.59
C THR A 14 14.66 39.03 -36.73
N LYS A 15 14.12 39.01 -37.96
CA LYS A 15 12.65 38.92 -38.16
C LYS A 15 12.08 37.60 -37.64
N LYS A 16 12.77 36.48 -37.84
CA LYS A 16 12.35 35.17 -37.30
C LYS A 16 12.40 35.18 -35.78
N GLU A 17 13.46 35.73 -35.18
CA GLU A 17 13.59 35.84 -33.73
C GLU A 17 12.47 36.69 -33.13
N GLN A 18 12.19 37.86 -33.71
CA GLN A 18 11.08 38.71 -33.29
C GLN A 18 9.72 38.01 -33.42
N GLN A 19 9.50 37.23 -34.48
CA GLN A 19 8.28 36.45 -34.63
C GLN A 19 8.17 35.36 -33.55
N THR A 20 9.24 34.62 -33.29
CA THR A 20 9.24 33.59 -32.23
C THR A 20 9.04 34.18 -30.83
N LEU A 21 9.54 35.40 -30.58
CA LEU A 21 9.34 36.10 -29.31
C LEU A 21 7.87 36.49 -29.13
N LYS A 22 7.24 37.06 -30.17
CA LYS A 22 5.81 37.39 -30.16
C LYS A 22 4.92 36.16 -29.95
N GLU A 23 5.26 35.02 -30.56
CA GLU A 23 4.54 33.77 -30.35
C GLU A 23 4.66 33.24 -28.90
N LYS A 24 5.85 33.38 -28.28
CA LYS A 24 6.06 33.03 -26.87
C LYS A 24 5.28 33.95 -25.94
N GLU A 25 5.26 35.26 -26.19
CA GLU A 25 4.49 36.23 -25.42
C GLU A 25 2.99 35.96 -25.51
N LEU A 26 2.46 35.72 -26.71
CA LEU A 26 1.05 35.38 -26.92
C LEU A 26 0.67 34.09 -26.19
N LYS A 27 1.57 33.09 -26.19
CA LYS A 27 1.35 31.84 -25.45
C LYS A 27 1.33 32.07 -23.95
N ASN A 28 2.29 32.82 -23.41
CA ASN A 28 2.33 33.16 -21.98
C ASN A 28 1.06 33.92 -21.55
N GLN A 29 0.56 34.83 -22.39
CA GLN A 29 -0.67 35.56 -22.11
C GLN A 29 -1.90 34.63 -22.03
N LYS A 30 -2.01 33.65 -22.94
CA LYS A 30 -3.06 32.63 -22.89
C LYS A 30 -2.96 31.73 -21.66
N ASP A 31 -1.75 31.34 -21.27
CA ASP A 31 -1.52 30.51 -20.08
C ASP A 31 -1.93 31.27 -18.79
N ILE A 32 -1.66 32.58 -18.70
CA ILE A 32 -2.12 33.44 -17.60
C ILE A 32 -3.65 33.54 -17.56
N GLU A 33 -4.30 33.72 -18.71
CA GLU A 33 -5.77 33.77 -18.79
C GLU A 33 -6.41 32.46 -18.31
N ILE A 34 -5.85 31.31 -18.71
CA ILE A 34 -6.31 29.98 -18.27
C ILE A 34 -6.15 29.83 -16.75
N LEU A 35 -5.01 30.24 -16.19
CA LEU A 35 -4.78 30.18 -14.74
C LEU A 35 -5.77 31.04 -13.95
N ASN A 36 -6.12 32.22 -14.46
CA ASN A 36 -7.13 33.07 -13.81
C ASN A 36 -8.52 32.43 -13.84
N LYS A 37 -8.92 31.79 -14.97
CA LYS A 37 -10.18 31.04 -15.06
C LYS A 37 -10.23 29.85 -14.11
N ILE A 38 -9.10 29.16 -13.88
CA ILE A 38 -9.00 28.07 -12.91
C ILE A 38 -9.19 28.62 -11.49
N LYS A 39 -8.49 29.70 -11.13
CA LYS A 39 -8.62 30.33 -9.81
C LYS A 39 -10.04 30.79 -9.50
N GLU A 40 -10.74 31.35 -10.50
CA GLU A 40 -12.14 31.77 -10.36
C GLU A 40 -13.07 30.56 -10.09
N ARG A 41 -12.88 29.45 -10.83
CA ARG A 41 -13.65 28.21 -10.62
C ARG A 41 -13.38 27.59 -9.25
N ASP A 42 -12.13 27.55 -8.81
CA ASP A 42 -11.78 27.04 -7.48
C ASP A 42 -12.39 27.89 -6.36
N SER A 43 -12.50 29.21 -6.57
CA SER A 43 -13.21 30.09 -5.64
C SER A 43 -14.70 29.75 -5.56
N LYS A 44 -15.36 29.51 -6.70
CA LYS A 44 -16.78 29.11 -6.75
C LYS A 44 -17.01 27.75 -6.09
N ILE A 45 -16.11 26.79 -6.28
CA ILE A 45 -16.19 25.46 -5.65
C ILE A 45 -16.10 25.58 -4.12
N ARG A 46 -15.18 26.41 -3.61
CA ARG A 46 -15.06 26.65 -2.16
C ARG A 46 -16.29 27.32 -1.58
N GLU A 47 -16.93 28.21 -2.32
CA GLU A 47 -18.19 28.84 -1.91
C GLU A 47 -19.32 27.81 -1.77
N ILE A 48 -19.50 26.97 -2.79
CA ILE A 48 -20.51 25.91 -2.79
C ILE A 48 -20.26 24.90 -1.65
N GLN A 49 -18.99 24.56 -1.39
CA GLN A 49 -18.64 23.69 -0.26
C GLN A 49 -19.02 24.31 1.09
N ARG A 50 -18.76 25.62 1.28
CA ARG A 50 -19.16 26.33 2.49
C ARG A 50 -20.68 26.31 2.67
N GLN A 51 -21.44 26.60 1.62
CA GLN A 51 -22.90 26.55 1.64
C GLN A 51 -23.44 25.16 1.99
N ARG A 52 -22.83 24.09 1.45
CA ARG A 52 -23.18 22.70 1.78
C ARG A 52 -22.90 22.38 3.25
N ASP A 53 -21.74 22.77 3.77
CA ASP A 53 -21.37 22.48 5.16
C ASP A 53 -22.29 23.23 6.14
N GLU A 54 -22.75 24.43 5.78
CA GLU A 54 -23.74 25.19 6.53
C GLU A 54 -25.12 24.51 6.53
N LEU A 55 -25.57 23.98 5.39
CA LEU A 55 -26.80 23.17 5.30
C LEU A 55 -26.72 21.88 6.13
N ILE A 56 -25.58 21.17 6.09
CA ILE A 56 -25.35 19.98 6.91
C ILE A 56 -25.43 20.34 8.40
N LYS A 57 -24.82 21.46 8.79
CA LYS A 57 -24.86 21.97 10.16
C LYS A 57 -26.31 22.26 10.60
N MET A 58 -27.07 23.02 9.80
CA MET A 58 -28.49 23.31 10.11
C MET A 58 -29.32 22.02 10.22
N ARG A 59 -29.08 21.02 9.36
CA ARG A 59 -29.79 19.73 9.45
C ARG A 59 -29.41 18.94 10.70
N SER A 60 -28.14 18.98 11.12
CA SER A 60 -27.71 18.33 12.36
C SER A 60 -28.31 18.99 13.62
N GLU A 61 -28.44 20.32 13.62
CA GLU A 61 -29.08 21.08 14.68
C GLU A 61 -30.60 20.77 14.73
N ASN A 62 -31.25 20.64 13.57
CA ASN A 62 -32.67 20.25 13.52
C ASN A 62 -32.90 18.80 13.98
N ASN A 63 -32.05 17.85 13.54
CA ASN A 63 -32.16 16.45 13.96
C ASN A 63 -31.89 16.29 15.47
N THR A 64 -30.96 17.06 16.04
CA THR A 64 -30.71 17.03 17.49
C THR A 64 -31.87 17.65 18.29
N ALA A 65 -32.56 18.64 17.74
CA ALA A 65 -33.81 19.15 18.32
C ALA A 65 -34.91 18.06 18.30
N GLN A 66 -35.12 17.40 17.16
CA GLN A 66 -36.11 16.32 17.03
C GLN A 66 -35.81 15.10 17.92
N HIS A 67 -34.54 14.72 18.08
CA HIS A 67 -34.15 13.60 18.94
C HIS A 67 -34.30 13.87 20.44
N ARG A 68 -34.27 15.14 20.89
CA ARG A 68 -34.57 15.47 22.29
C ARG A 68 -36.02 15.12 22.62
N ASP A 69 -36.95 15.46 21.74
CA ASP A 69 -38.37 15.16 21.94
C ASP A 69 -38.65 13.64 21.95
N VAL A 70 -37.93 12.86 21.14
CA VAL A 70 -38.09 11.39 21.09
C VAL A 70 -37.47 10.69 22.31
N ASN A 71 -36.35 11.19 22.85
CA ASN A 71 -35.72 10.60 24.02
C ASN A 71 -36.54 10.81 25.30
N ASP A 72 -37.26 11.93 25.42
CA ASP A 72 -38.18 12.15 26.53
C ASP A 72 -39.35 11.14 26.50
N VAL A 73 -39.82 10.76 25.30
CA VAL A 73 -40.86 9.71 25.14
C VAL A 73 -40.32 8.31 25.44
N ASN A 74 -39.07 8.01 25.06
CA ASN A 74 -38.46 6.71 25.31
C ASN A 74 -38.05 6.49 26.77
N ASP A 75 -37.68 7.54 27.52
CA ASP A 75 -37.40 7.42 28.95
C ASP A 75 -38.67 7.06 29.75
N VAL A 76 -39.84 7.55 29.32
CA VAL A 76 -41.13 7.15 29.87
C VAL A 76 -41.41 5.66 29.60
N LYS A 77 -41.16 5.18 28.37
CA LYS A 77 -41.34 3.76 28.03
C LYS A 77 -40.36 2.83 28.78
N HIS A 78 -39.10 3.22 28.94
CA HIS A 78 -38.14 2.42 29.70
C HIS A 78 -38.46 2.35 31.19
N LYS A 79 -39.01 3.42 31.78
CA LYS A 79 -39.53 3.40 33.15
C LYS A 79 -40.73 2.45 33.29
N GLN A 80 -41.58 2.36 32.27
CA GLN A 80 -42.69 1.39 32.23
C GLN A 80 -42.17 -0.06 32.20
N LEU A 81 -41.25 -0.37 31.28
CA LEU A 81 -40.69 -1.72 31.13
C LEU A 81 -39.98 -2.20 32.41
N ARG A 82 -39.25 -1.31 33.10
CA ARG A 82 -38.62 -1.66 34.39
C ARG A 82 -39.62 -2.01 35.48
N ARG A 83 -40.84 -1.43 35.46
CA ARG A 83 -41.90 -1.80 36.42
C ARG A 83 -42.44 -3.19 36.11
N GLU A 84 -42.57 -3.54 34.84
CA GLU A 84 -43.03 -4.86 34.39
C GLU A 84 -42.01 -5.96 34.74
N THR A 85 -40.72 -5.76 34.50
CA THR A 85 -39.68 -6.74 34.84
C THR A 85 -39.52 -6.96 36.36
N VAL A 86 -39.78 -5.93 37.17
CA VAL A 86 -39.82 -6.08 38.64
C VAL A 86 -41.03 -6.91 39.07
N GLY A 87 -42.18 -6.72 38.42
CA GLY A 87 -43.37 -7.56 38.62
C GLY A 87 -43.12 -9.02 38.29
N GLU A 88 -42.48 -9.31 37.15
CA GLU A 88 -42.15 -10.68 36.72
C GLU A 88 -41.18 -11.39 37.70
N ARG A 89 -40.18 -10.67 38.23
CA ARG A 89 -39.27 -11.24 39.26
C ARG A 89 -39.97 -11.56 40.57
N LEU A 90 -40.88 -10.70 41.00
CA LEU A 90 -41.68 -10.96 42.21
C LEU A 90 -42.57 -12.19 42.02
N GLN A 91 -43.15 -12.34 40.82
CA GLN A 91 -43.97 -13.50 40.48
C GLN A 91 -43.15 -14.80 40.41
N HIS A 92 -41.93 -14.75 39.91
CA HIS A 92 -41.00 -15.89 39.93
C HIS A 92 -40.65 -16.30 41.36
N ASN A 93 -40.27 -15.34 42.20
CA ASN A 93 -39.92 -15.61 43.61
C ASN A 93 -41.09 -16.20 44.41
N CYS A 94 -42.32 -15.74 44.15
CA CYS A 94 -43.51 -16.34 44.78
C CYS A 94 -43.70 -17.82 44.37
N LYS A 95 -43.52 -18.15 43.09
CA LYS A 95 -43.63 -19.53 42.60
C LYS A 95 -42.55 -20.46 43.16
N GLU A 96 -41.34 -19.93 43.33
CA GLU A 96 -40.21 -20.67 43.91
C GLU A 96 -40.47 -21.00 45.39
N MET A 97 -41.00 -20.03 46.13
CA MET A 97 -41.41 -20.22 47.53
C MET A 97 -42.59 -21.19 47.68
N GLU A 98 -43.57 -21.16 46.76
CA GLU A 98 -44.65 -22.16 46.69
C GLU A 98 -44.12 -23.58 46.41
N HIS A 99 -43.10 -23.69 45.55
CA HIS A 99 -42.45 -24.97 45.25
C HIS A 99 -41.68 -25.51 46.46
N GLU A 100 -40.93 -24.67 47.17
CA GLU A 100 -40.23 -25.04 48.41
C GLU A 100 -41.20 -25.56 49.48
N MET A 101 -42.31 -24.86 49.70
CA MET A 101 -43.34 -25.30 50.66
C MET A 101 -43.98 -26.64 50.28
N ARG A 102 -44.16 -26.94 48.98
CA ARG A 102 -44.65 -28.26 48.54
C ARG A 102 -43.64 -29.37 48.77
N THR A 103 -42.35 -29.10 48.57
CA THR A 103 -41.30 -30.11 48.77
C THR A 103 -41.03 -30.45 50.23
N GLU A 104 -41.30 -29.54 51.17
CA GLU A 104 -41.20 -29.83 52.61
C GLU A 104 -42.35 -30.70 53.14
N LEU A 105 -43.51 -30.72 52.47
CA LEU A 105 -44.67 -31.50 52.90
C LEU A 105 -44.67 -32.96 52.40
N ASP A 106 -43.82 -33.32 51.42
CA ASP A 106 -43.74 -34.67 50.84
C ASP A 106 -42.66 -35.56 51.50
N TYR A 107 -41.98 -35.11 52.56
CA TYR A 107 -40.87 -35.85 53.18
C TYR A 107 -41.25 -36.76 54.37
N ASP A 108 -42.52 -36.83 54.78
CA ASP A 108 -42.93 -37.60 55.96
C ASP A 108 -43.38 -39.05 55.68
N ASP A 109 -43.29 -39.54 54.43
CA ASP A 109 -43.93 -40.82 54.06
C ASP A 109 -43.01 -41.86 53.39
N VAL A 110 -41.71 -41.97 53.72
CA VAL A 110 -40.92 -43.20 53.41
C VAL A 110 -39.76 -43.45 54.40
N VAL A 111 -40.01 -43.96 55.61
CA VAL A 111 -39.03 -44.83 56.33
C VAL A 111 -39.73 -45.79 57.31
N GLU A 112 -40.08 -47.00 56.87
CA GLU A 112 -40.24 -48.15 57.77
C GLU A 112 -39.27 -49.27 57.34
N GLY A 113 -38.27 -49.57 58.18
CA GLY A 113 -37.31 -50.62 57.86
C GLY A 113 -36.10 -50.74 58.78
N ALA A 114 -36.35 -51.08 60.05
CA ALA A 114 -35.49 -51.85 60.95
C ALA A 114 -34.55 -51.16 61.97
N VAL A 115 -34.71 -51.68 63.19
CA VAL A 115 -33.82 -51.71 64.37
C VAL A 115 -33.91 -50.49 65.29
N GLY A 116 -34.59 -50.71 66.42
CA GLY A 116 -34.95 -49.69 67.38
C GLY A 116 -34.00 -49.53 68.55
N PHE A 117 -34.29 -48.52 69.37
CA PHE A 117 -34.07 -48.49 70.82
C PHE A 117 -34.84 -47.30 71.42
N LYS A 118 -35.92 -47.63 72.15
CA LYS A 118 -36.47 -47.03 73.39
C LYS A 118 -36.69 -45.50 73.55
N ASN A 119 -37.96 -45.19 73.93
CA ASN A 119 -38.44 -44.20 74.92
C ASN A 119 -38.45 -42.70 74.48
N ASP A 120 -39.46 -41.84 74.70
CA ASP A 120 -40.71 -41.80 75.49
C ASP A 120 -41.71 -40.77 74.88
N ASP A 121 -43.01 -41.00 75.09
CA ASP A 121 -44.23 -40.14 75.17
C ASP A 121 -44.31 -38.68 74.59
N TYR A 122 -45.34 -38.38 73.76
CA TYR A 122 -46.56 -37.60 74.11
C TYR A 122 -47.37 -37.04 72.89
N HIS A 123 -48.69 -37.32 72.92
CA HIS A 123 -49.91 -36.59 72.46
C HIS A 123 -50.08 -35.89 71.09
N THR A 124 -51.13 -36.35 70.40
CA THR A 124 -51.89 -35.78 69.27
C THR A 124 -52.91 -34.68 69.68
N ASN A 125 -53.20 -33.73 68.78
CA ASN A 125 -54.53 -33.12 68.50
C ASN A 125 -54.41 -32.03 67.40
N SER A 126 -55.03 -32.21 66.22
CA SER A 126 -56.39 -31.77 65.83
C SER A 126 -56.48 -30.30 65.37
N TYR A 127 -56.52 -30.08 64.06
CA TYR A 127 -56.97 -28.82 63.42
C TYR A 127 -57.54 -29.14 62.02
N GLU A 128 -58.87 -29.20 61.92
CA GLU A 128 -59.58 -29.59 60.69
C GLU A 128 -60.78 -28.64 60.44
N SER A 129 -60.53 -27.32 60.45
CA SER A 129 -61.61 -26.32 60.29
C SER A 129 -61.33 -25.17 59.31
N ASP A 130 -60.22 -25.19 58.55
CA ASP A 130 -59.84 -24.07 57.68
C ASP A 130 -59.93 -24.37 56.16
N MET A 131 -60.45 -25.54 55.77
CA MET A 131 -60.45 -25.97 54.35
C MET A 131 -61.43 -25.21 53.44
N ASP A 132 -62.51 -24.64 53.98
CA ASP A 132 -63.55 -24.04 53.14
C ASP A 132 -63.18 -22.65 52.58
N SER A 133 -62.13 -22.00 53.10
CA SER A 133 -61.67 -20.68 52.60
C SER A 133 -60.72 -20.77 51.39
N ILE A 134 -60.11 -21.93 51.17
CA ILE A 134 -59.05 -22.12 50.15
C ILE A 134 -59.66 -22.36 48.77
N ASP A 135 -60.81 -23.01 48.70
CA ASP A 135 -61.46 -23.35 47.43
C ASP A 135 -62.00 -22.11 46.68
N GLU A 136 -62.37 -21.04 47.39
CA GLU A 136 -62.87 -19.80 46.78
C GLU A 136 -61.73 -18.96 46.16
N GLU A 137 -60.53 -18.96 46.78
CA GLU A 137 -59.34 -18.29 46.24
C GLU A 137 -58.78 -19.04 45.02
N LEU A 138 -58.78 -20.37 45.03
CA LEU A 138 -58.31 -21.18 43.90
C LEU A 138 -59.18 -20.98 42.65
N SER A 139 -60.51 -20.87 42.81
CA SER A 139 -61.41 -20.65 41.67
C SER A 139 -61.19 -19.30 41.00
N TRP A 140 -60.82 -18.25 41.74
CA TRP A 140 -60.54 -16.93 41.17
C TRP A 140 -59.21 -16.92 40.39
N LEU A 141 -58.19 -17.59 40.92
CA LEU A 141 -56.86 -17.70 40.33
C LEU A 141 -56.86 -18.45 38.99
N THR A 142 -57.65 -19.53 38.87
CA THR A 142 -57.76 -20.27 37.60
C THR A 142 -58.34 -19.41 36.49
N LYS A 143 -59.39 -18.62 36.78
CA LYS A 143 -60.01 -17.72 35.80
C LYS A 143 -59.05 -16.64 35.29
N LYS A 144 -58.19 -16.13 36.18
CA LYS A 144 -57.18 -15.11 35.84
C LYS A 144 -56.09 -15.66 34.90
N MET A 145 -55.69 -16.92 35.10
CA MET A 145 -54.66 -17.57 34.28
C MET A 145 -55.14 -17.85 32.84
N GLU A 146 -56.41 -18.22 32.68
CA GLU A 146 -57.02 -18.44 31.35
C GLU A 146 -57.02 -17.16 30.50
N GLU A 147 -57.35 -16.00 31.10
CA GLU A 147 -57.36 -14.71 30.41
C GLU A 147 -55.96 -14.29 29.92
N THR A 148 -54.91 -14.58 30.71
CA THR A 148 -53.53 -14.27 30.32
C THR A 148 -52.99 -15.17 29.20
N PHE A 149 -53.44 -16.42 29.11
CA PHE A 149 -52.99 -17.33 28.05
C PHE A 149 -53.52 -16.92 26.67
N GLN A 150 -54.74 -16.39 26.60
CA GLN A 150 -55.35 -15.95 25.34
C GLN A 150 -54.60 -14.75 24.72
N ILE A 151 -54.06 -13.84 25.54
CA ILE A 151 -53.32 -12.66 25.07
C ILE A 151 -51.96 -13.03 24.46
N HIS A 152 -51.31 -14.08 24.96
CA HIS A 152 -50.02 -14.51 24.44
C HIS A 152 -50.13 -15.24 23.09
N ALA A 153 -51.21 -16.00 22.87
CA ALA A 153 -51.44 -16.70 21.60
C ALA A 153 -51.53 -15.73 20.41
N ASP A 154 -52.15 -14.55 20.59
CA ASP A 154 -52.32 -13.56 19.52
C ASP A 154 -51.02 -12.81 19.16
N SER A 155 -50.03 -12.82 20.06
CA SER A 155 -48.76 -12.10 19.88
C SER A 155 -47.68 -12.89 19.11
N GLY A 156 -47.69 -14.22 19.21
CA GLY A 156 -46.70 -15.08 18.55
C GLY A 156 -46.83 -15.13 17.03
N ASP A 157 -48.03 -14.95 16.51
CA ASP A 157 -48.34 -15.15 15.08
C ASP A 157 -47.91 -13.97 14.18
N ARG A 158 -47.59 -12.81 14.78
CA ARG A 158 -47.06 -11.64 14.02
C ARG A 158 -45.57 -11.73 13.73
N ILE A 159 -44.79 -12.33 14.63
CA ILE A 159 -43.32 -12.30 14.54
C ILE A 159 -42.81 -13.26 13.45
N PHE A 160 -43.52 -14.36 13.20
CA PHE A 160 -43.07 -15.37 12.24
C PHE A 160 -43.25 -14.98 10.75
N LYS A 161 -44.08 -13.97 10.44
CA LYS A 161 -44.34 -13.55 9.05
C LYS A 161 -43.33 -12.55 8.50
N GLU A 162 -42.56 -11.89 9.36
CA GLU A 162 -41.63 -10.83 8.94
C GLU A 162 -40.23 -11.36 8.56
N GLU A 163 -39.83 -12.50 9.12
CA GLU A 163 -38.47 -13.05 8.94
C GLU A 163 -38.30 -13.81 7.61
N VAL A 164 -39.38 -14.21 6.94
CA VAL A 164 -39.32 -14.93 5.65
C VAL A 164 -39.15 -14.00 4.44
N ARG A 165 -39.27 -12.67 4.60
CA ARG A 165 -39.27 -11.73 3.47
C ARG A 165 -37.89 -11.21 3.03
N CYS A 166 -36.83 -11.44 3.80
CA CYS A 166 -35.53 -10.77 3.58
C CYS A 166 -34.42 -11.61 2.91
N SER A 167 -34.63 -12.88 2.58
CA SER A 167 -33.51 -13.77 2.21
C SER A 167 -33.43 -14.24 0.74
N THR A 168 -34.22 -13.70 -0.19
CA THR A 168 -34.19 -14.14 -1.61
C THR A 168 -34.18 -12.98 -2.61
N LYS A 169 -33.02 -12.32 -2.80
CA LYS A 169 -32.68 -11.60 -4.05
C LYS A 169 -31.17 -11.65 -4.33
N ILE A 170 -30.71 -12.70 -5.02
CA ILE A 170 -29.43 -12.72 -5.74
C ILE A 170 -29.69 -13.21 -7.18
N LEU A 171 -29.57 -12.24 -8.09
CA LEU A 171 -29.18 -12.27 -9.51
C LEU A 171 -29.25 -13.60 -10.30
N GLU A 172 -30.24 -13.68 -11.20
CA GLU A 172 -30.13 -14.40 -12.48
C GLU A 172 -30.53 -13.46 -13.65
N PRO A 173 -30.04 -13.68 -14.89
CA PRO A 173 -30.27 -12.81 -16.04
C PRO A 173 -31.58 -13.14 -16.75
N SER A 174 -32.32 -12.09 -17.14
CA SER A 174 -33.67 -12.16 -17.70
C SER A 174 -33.73 -12.82 -19.08
N GLU A 175 -34.41 -13.97 -19.15
CA GLU A 175 -35.12 -14.39 -20.35
C GLU A 175 -36.50 -13.70 -20.40
N VAL A 176 -36.89 -13.40 -21.64
CA VAL A 176 -38.08 -12.65 -22.04
C VAL A 176 -39.33 -13.45 -21.66
N HIS A 177 -40.11 -12.94 -20.73
CA HIS A 177 -41.49 -13.35 -20.54
C HIS A 177 -42.42 -12.13 -20.55
N ASP A 178 -43.21 -12.08 -21.62
CA ASP A 178 -44.44 -11.31 -21.71
C ASP A 178 -45.43 -11.82 -20.65
N SER A 179 -45.72 -11.02 -19.63
CA SER A 179 -46.92 -11.21 -18.82
C SER A 179 -47.37 -9.91 -18.17
N GLU A 180 -48.58 -9.53 -18.55
CA GLU A 180 -49.62 -8.95 -17.69
C GLU A 180 -49.39 -7.53 -17.16
N TYR A 181 -50.01 -6.61 -17.91
CA TYR A 181 -50.41 -5.28 -17.47
C TYR A 181 -51.36 -5.39 -16.25
N GLU A 182 -50.79 -5.36 -15.04
CA GLU A 182 -51.56 -4.99 -13.86
C GLU A 182 -51.71 -3.47 -13.81
N HIS A 183 -52.96 -3.05 -13.95
CA HIS A 183 -53.44 -1.67 -13.86
C HIS A 183 -53.39 -1.24 -12.38
N ASN A 184 -52.23 -0.81 -11.90
CA ASN A 184 -52.11 -0.13 -10.61
C ASN A 184 -52.64 1.30 -10.77
N SER A 185 -53.87 1.50 -10.30
CA SER A 185 -54.54 2.78 -10.18
C SER A 185 -53.75 3.74 -9.29
N ASP A 186 -53.32 4.85 -9.90
CA ASP A 186 -53.43 6.21 -9.39
C ASP A 186 -53.33 6.39 -7.88
N ILE A 187 -52.12 6.18 -7.34
CA ILE A 187 -51.66 6.95 -6.18
C ILE A 187 -50.82 8.06 -6.78
N ASP A 188 -51.44 9.23 -7.00
CA ASP A 188 -50.73 10.49 -7.24
C ASP A 188 -49.92 10.79 -5.97
N GLU A 189 -48.74 10.18 -5.90
CA GLU A 189 -47.73 10.49 -4.91
C GLU A 189 -47.41 11.97 -5.11
N ILE A 190 -47.90 12.81 -4.20
CA ILE A 190 -47.63 14.24 -4.17
C ILE A 190 -46.14 14.39 -3.88
N ILE A 191 -45.34 14.33 -4.94
CA ILE A 191 -43.92 14.66 -4.91
C ILE A 191 -43.87 16.11 -4.46
N SER A 192 -43.32 16.34 -3.27
CA SER A 192 -43.23 17.69 -2.74
C SER A 192 -42.36 18.54 -3.69
N ASP A 193 -42.67 19.83 -3.82
CA ASP A 193 -41.85 20.75 -4.61
C ASP A 193 -40.37 20.75 -4.16
N ASP A 194 -40.12 20.40 -2.89
CA ASP A 194 -38.79 20.23 -2.30
C ASP A 194 -38.02 19.03 -2.91
N ASP A 195 -38.69 17.91 -3.20
CA ASP A 195 -38.07 16.73 -3.82
C ASP A 195 -37.66 17.00 -5.28
N ILE A 196 -38.41 17.85 -5.98
CA ILE A 196 -38.08 18.28 -7.34
C ILE A 196 -36.85 19.20 -7.32
N ALA A 197 -36.78 20.13 -6.36
CA ALA A 197 -35.63 21.00 -6.18
C ALA A 197 -34.35 20.24 -5.78
N GLU A 198 -34.45 19.23 -4.90
CA GLU A 198 -33.32 18.39 -4.52
C GLU A 198 -32.79 17.58 -5.71
N LYS A 199 -33.68 16.95 -6.49
CA LYS A 199 -33.29 16.22 -7.71
C LYS A 199 -32.62 17.13 -8.75
N ALA A 200 -33.11 18.36 -8.90
CA ALA A 200 -32.49 19.33 -9.81
C ALA A 200 -31.07 19.72 -9.35
N LEU A 201 -30.89 19.99 -8.06
CA LEU A 201 -29.58 20.31 -7.48
C LEU A 201 -28.59 19.13 -7.58
N GLU A 202 -29.06 17.90 -7.34
CA GLU A 202 -28.24 16.70 -7.53
C GLU A 202 -27.77 16.54 -8.98
N ALA A 203 -28.66 16.78 -9.94
CA ALA A 203 -28.33 16.70 -11.36
C ALA A 203 -27.26 17.75 -11.73
N GLU A 204 -27.37 18.97 -11.20
CA GLU A 204 -26.37 20.02 -11.40
C GLU A 204 -25.00 19.66 -10.80
N ILE A 205 -24.99 19.11 -9.58
CA ILE A 205 -23.75 18.63 -8.93
C ILE A 205 -23.10 17.50 -9.75
N LYS A 206 -23.91 16.55 -10.24
CA LYS A 206 -23.43 15.46 -11.11
C LYS A 206 -22.84 16.02 -12.40
N ALA A 207 -23.48 16.99 -13.04
CA ALA A 207 -22.98 17.65 -14.24
C ALA A 207 -21.65 18.39 -14.00
N MET A 208 -21.54 19.14 -12.89
CA MET A 208 -20.30 19.83 -12.52
C MET A 208 -19.14 18.86 -12.24
N LYS A 209 -19.41 17.75 -11.54
CA LYS A 209 -18.39 16.70 -11.30
C LYS A 209 -17.90 16.07 -12.60
N LEU A 210 -18.80 15.81 -13.54
CA LEU A 210 -18.45 15.28 -14.86
C LEU A 210 -17.57 16.26 -15.64
N GLN A 211 -17.90 17.56 -15.62
CA GLN A 211 -17.07 18.60 -16.23
C GLN A 211 -15.66 18.68 -15.60
N GLN A 212 -15.55 18.57 -14.27
CA GLN A 212 -14.25 18.54 -13.59
C GLN A 212 -13.42 17.32 -13.98
N MET A 213 -14.05 16.14 -14.09
CA MET A 213 -13.38 14.92 -14.51
C MET A 213 -12.83 15.07 -15.94
N ASN A 214 -13.65 15.56 -16.87
CA ASN A 214 -13.23 15.81 -18.25
C ASN A 214 -12.08 16.82 -18.33
N LEU A 215 -12.12 17.91 -17.54
CA LEU A 215 -11.03 18.89 -17.50
C LEU A 215 -9.73 18.30 -16.95
N LYS A 216 -9.81 17.47 -15.90
CA LYS A 216 -8.65 16.76 -15.33
C LYS A 216 -8.04 15.80 -16.36
N GLU A 217 -8.86 15.06 -17.09
CA GLU A 217 -8.38 14.20 -18.18
C GLU A 217 -7.68 14.99 -19.28
N GLU A 218 -8.25 16.14 -19.69
CA GLU A 218 -7.66 16.99 -20.71
C GLU A 218 -6.29 17.55 -20.28
N LEU A 219 -6.16 17.98 -19.03
CA LEU A 219 -4.89 18.41 -18.43
C LEU A 219 -3.86 17.28 -18.43
N HIS A 220 -4.27 16.07 -18.02
CA HIS A 220 -3.39 14.91 -18.03
C HIS A 220 -2.93 14.55 -19.45
N ARG A 221 -3.82 14.62 -20.45
CA ARG A 221 -3.47 14.43 -21.87
C ARG A 221 -2.46 15.48 -22.36
N LYS A 222 -2.67 16.75 -22.00
CA LYS A 222 -1.74 17.86 -22.34
C LYS A 222 -0.37 17.68 -21.68
N GLU A 223 -0.33 17.26 -20.42
CA GLU A 223 0.93 17.00 -19.72
C GLU A 223 1.69 15.81 -20.30
N LYS A 224 0.99 14.70 -20.60
CA LYS A 224 1.56 13.54 -21.28
C LYS A 224 2.16 13.93 -22.64
N ALA A 225 1.46 14.75 -23.43
CA ALA A 225 1.96 15.26 -24.70
C ALA A 225 3.21 16.15 -24.53
N LYS A 226 3.27 16.99 -23.47
CA LYS A 226 4.45 17.80 -23.15
C LYS A 226 5.66 16.92 -22.81
N ARG A 227 5.49 15.90 -21.96
CA ARG A 227 6.55 14.95 -21.60
C ARG A 227 7.08 14.19 -22.81
N LEU A 228 6.20 13.80 -23.74
CA LEU A 228 6.59 13.13 -24.98
C LEU A 228 7.46 14.03 -25.87
N LYS A 229 7.08 15.30 -26.05
CA LYS A 229 7.87 16.29 -26.81
C LYS A 229 9.25 16.55 -26.17
N GLU A 230 9.31 16.60 -24.84
CA GLU A 230 10.56 16.78 -24.11
C GLU A 230 11.50 15.57 -24.28
N GLN A 231 10.95 14.35 -24.22
CA GLN A 231 11.72 13.13 -24.51
C GLN A 231 12.23 13.09 -25.96
N GLU A 232 11.43 13.53 -26.92
CA GLU A 232 11.82 13.60 -28.33
C GLU A 232 12.97 14.59 -28.55
N LEU A 233 12.90 15.77 -27.93
CA LEU A 233 13.98 16.77 -27.94
C LEU A 233 15.27 16.20 -27.31
N LEU A 234 15.16 15.46 -26.22
CA LEU A 234 16.31 14.80 -25.58
C LEU A 234 16.92 13.71 -26.48
N ARG A 235 16.10 12.97 -27.23
CA ARG A 235 16.59 11.98 -28.21
C ARG A 235 17.31 12.67 -29.37
N GLU A 236 16.78 13.80 -29.84
CA GLU A 236 17.40 14.56 -30.93
C GLU A 236 18.76 15.16 -30.52
N THR A 237 18.86 15.73 -29.32
CA THR A 237 20.13 16.24 -28.78
C THR A 237 21.18 15.13 -28.63
N ARG A 238 20.79 13.95 -28.13
CA ARG A 238 21.68 12.77 -28.07
C ARG A 238 22.12 12.29 -29.46
N ARG A 239 21.23 12.34 -30.46
CA ARG A 239 21.58 12.03 -31.87
C ARG A 239 22.61 13.02 -32.41
N LYS A 240 22.41 14.32 -32.22
CA LYS A 240 23.37 15.37 -32.63
C LYS A 240 24.74 15.20 -31.97
N GLN A 241 24.79 14.92 -30.67
CA GLN A 241 26.04 14.64 -29.96
C GLN A 241 26.76 13.40 -30.50
N LYS A 242 26.01 12.32 -30.80
CA LYS A 242 26.59 11.11 -31.40
C LYS A 242 27.14 11.37 -32.80
N GLU A 243 26.42 12.11 -33.63
CA GLU A 243 26.88 12.51 -34.97
C GLU A 243 28.14 13.39 -34.90
N GLU A 244 28.20 14.33 -33.96
CA GLU A 244 29.39 15.15 -33.74
C GLU A 244 30.60 14.30 -33.33
N ARG A 245 30.42 13.33 -32.42
CA ARG A 245 31.47 12.39 -32.02
C ARG A 245 31.95 11.55 -33.21
N ILE A 246 31.04 11.09 -34.07
CA ILE A 246 31.38 10.35 -35.29
C ILE A 246 32.17 11.24 -36.25
N ARG A 247 31.79 12.51 -36.43
CA ARG A 247 32.54 13.47 -37.27
C ARG A 247 33.95 13.69 -36.74
N LYS A 248 34.12 13.84 -35.41
CA LYS A 248 35.45 13.97 -34.78
C LYS A 248 36.32 12.74 -35.04
N LEU A 249 35.77 11.53 -34.82
CA LEU A 249 36.49 10.28 -35.08
C LEU A 249 36.88 10.08 -36.55
N LYS A 250 36.06 10.55 -37.49
CA LYS A 250 36.41 10.52 -38.92
C LYS A 250 37.58 11.44 -39.25
N ARG A 251 37.65 12.63 -38.65
CA ARG A 251 38.78 13.55 -38.83
C ARG A 251 40.08 12.97 -38.27
N THR A 252 40.05 12.47 -37.03
CA THR A 252 41.23 11.85 -36.42
C THR A 252 41.70 10.62 -37.19
N LYS A 253 40.76 9.85 -37.78
CA LYS A 253 41.12 8.72 -38.67
C LYS A 253 41.85 9.21 -39.93
N GLN A 254 41.37 10.28 -40.56
CA GLN A 254 42.01 10.85 -41.76
C GLN A 254 43.39 11.43 -41.45
N GLU A 255 43.55 12.10 -40.32
CA GLU A 255 44.84 12.61 -39.83
C GLU A 255 45.84 11.46 -39.63
N LEU A 256 45.44 10.39 -38.94
CA LEU A 256 46.29 9.20 -38.75
C LEU A 256 46.63 8.49 -40.07
N GLU A 257 45.70 8.43 -41.01
CA GLU A 257 45.96 7.87 -42.35
C GLU A 257 46.96 8.72 -43.13
N GLN A 258 46.92 10.04 -42.99
CA GLN A 258 47.90 10.95 -43.59
C GLN A 258 49.29 10.78 -42.96
N ASP A 259 49.38 10.77 -41.62
CA ASP A 259 50.63 10.55 -40.90
C ASP A 259 51.27 9.19 -41.26
N MET A 260 50.45 8.15 -41.44
CA MET A 260 50.91 6.85 -41.91
C MET A 260 51.50 6.91 -43.33
N MET A 261 50.90 7.68 -44.24
CA MET A 261 51.43 7.84 -45.61
C MET A 261 52.75 8.62 -45.61
N GLU A 262 52.87 9.67 -44.79
CA GLU A 262 54.11 10.46 -44.64
C GLU A 262 55.25 9.62 -44.03
N THR A 263 54.95 8.82 -43.01
CA THR A 263 55.94 7.90 -42.40
C THR A 263 56.36 6.77 -43.35
N GLN A 264 55.43 6.18 -44.12
CA GLN A 264 55.78 5.20 -45.16
C GLN A 264 56.69 5.81 -46.21
N SER A 265 56.38 7.02 -46.70
CA SER A 265 57.24 7.74 -47.66
C SER A 265 58.65 7.97 -47.10
N THR A 266 58.77 8.30 -45.81
CA THR A 266 60.05 8.53 -45.13
C THR A 266 60.86 7.23 -44.99
N ILE A 267 60.20 6.11 -44.67
CA ILE A 267 60.85 4.79 -44.58
C ILE A 267 61.36 4.37 -45.96
N THR A 268 60.57 4.52 -47.01
CA THR A 268 61.01 4.16 -48.38
C THR A 268 62.19 4.99 -48.87
N SER A 269 62.35 6.24 -48.42
CA SER A 269 63.54 7.04 -48.74
C SER A 269 64.79 6.64 -47.94
N LEU A 270 64.65 5.96 -46.81
CA LEU A 270 65.78 5.50 -45.98
C LEU A 270 66.28 4.11 -46.38
N ASP A 271 65.42 3.28 -46.99
CA ASP A 271 65.80 1.95 -47.50
C ASP A 271 66.69 2.00 -48.76
N GLU A 272 66.88 3.18 -49.37
CA GLU A 272 67.75 3.35 -50.55
C GLU A 272 69.25 3.45 -50.19
N GLU A 273 69.60 3.62 -48.90
CA GLU A 273 71.00 3.75 -48.43
C GLU A 273 71.53 2.54 -47.61
N LEU A 274 70.72 1.51 -47.35
CA LEU A 274 71.15 0.37 -46.55
C LEU A 274 71.53 -0.83 -47.42
N GLU A 275 72.83 -1.11 -47.47
CA GLU A 275 73.38 -2.32 -48.07
C GLU A 275 72.72 -3.59 -47.47
N PRO A 276 72.54 -4.64 -48.29
CA PRO A 276 71.80 -5.84 -47.89
C PRO A 276 72.58 -6.62 -46.81
N VAL A 277 72.27 -6.36 -45.55
CA VAL A 277 72.70 -7.21 -44.44
C VAL A 277 71.83 -8.46 -44.44
N GLU A 278 72.47 -9.62 -44.61
CA GLU A 278 71.88 -10.95 -44.59
C GLU A 278 71.02 -11.18 -43.34
N THR A 279 69.71 -10.95 -43.43
CA THR A 279 68.76 -11.37 -42.39
C THR A 279 68.41 -12.83 -42.56
N TYR A 280 69.33 -13.70 -42.16
CA TYR A 280 69.02 -15.10 -41.86
C TYR A 280 68.11 -15.14 -40.62
N ASP A 281 67.01 -15.89 -40.71
CA ASP A 281 66.25 -16.47 -39.60
C ASP A 281 65.12 -15.66 -38.88
N ARG A 282 64.57 -14.58 -39.47
CA ARG A 282 63.37 -13.91 -38.91
C ARG A 282 62.03 -14.51 -39.34
N HIS A 283 62.00 -15.30 -40.42
CA HIS A 283 60.75 -15.87 -40.96
C HIS A 283 60.29 -17.19 -40.32
N LYS A 284 61.08 -17.78 -39.40
CA LYS A 284 60.70 -19.02 -38.72
C LYS A 284 59.82 -18.81 -37.47
N TYR A 285 59.89 -17.63 -36.86
CA TYR A 285 59.14 -17.34 -35.62
C TYR A 285 57.72 -16.80 -35.86
N LEU A 286 57.46 -16.11 -36.98
CA LEU A 286 56.13 -15.57 -37.29
C LEU A 286 55.14 -16.64 -37.78
N ARG A 287 55.64 -17.71 -38.45
CA ARG A 287 54.78 -18.80 -38.96
C ARG A 287 54.21 -19.71 -37.85
N ASN A 288 54.76 -19.65 -36.63
CA ASN A 288 54.26 -20.42 -35.47
C ASN A 288 53.25 -19.65 -34.60
N ALA A 289 53.19 -18.32 -34.71
CA ALA A 289 52.20 -17.51 -33.99
C ALA A 289 50.80 -17.60 -34.66
N GLU A 290 50.74 -17.62 -35.99
CA GLU A 290 49.47 -17.64 -36.73
C GLU A 290 48.79 -19.03 -36.73
N ARG A 291 49.54 -20.12 -36.60
CA ARG A 291 48.97 -21.48 -36.51
C ARG A 291 48.34 -21.81 -35.14
N ARG A 292 48.44 -20.91 -34.14
CA ARG A 292 47.76 -21.04 -32.85
C ARG A 292 46.42 -20.32 -32.78
N VAL A 293 45.94 -19.72 -33.88
CA VAL A 293 44.49 -19.50 -34.08
C VAL A 293 43.86 -20.82 -34.49
N SER A 294 44.07 -21.83 -33.62
CA SER A 294 43.39 -23.10 -33.69
C SER A 294 41.90 -22.80 -33.61
N HIS A 295 41.15 -23.32 -34.57
CA HIS A 295 39.70 -23.48 -34.56
C HIS A 295 39.23 -24.37 -33.41
N ASN A 296 39.69 -24.12 -32.18
CA ASN A 296 38.99 -24.58 -31.01
C ASN A 296 37.65 -23.85 -31.03
N PRO A 297 36.53 -24.55 -31.27
CA PRO A 297 35.23 -23.93 -31.10
C PRO A 297 35.24 -23.28 -29.71
N PRO A 298 34.75 -22.04 -29.56
CA PRO A 298 34.80 -21.33 -28.30
C PRO A 298 34.27 -22.25 -27.22
N LEU A 299 35.18 -22.74 -26.36
CA LEU A 299 34.83 -23.69 -25.31
C LEU A 299 33.72 -23.01 -24.53
N MET A 300 32.50 -23.59 -24.57
CA MET A 300 31.40 -23.06 -23.77
C MET A 300 31.89 -23.02 -22.33
N LEU A 301 32.15 -21.81 -21.84
CA LEU A 301 32.61 -21.59 -20.49
C LEU A 301 31.60 -22.24 -19.56
N LYS A 302 32.08 -23.12 -18.67
CA LYS A 302 31.24 -23.75 -17.66
C LYS A 302 30.48 -22.64 -16.92
N PRO A 303 29.15 -22.77 -16.74
CA PRO A 303 28.37 -21.75 -16.04
C PRO A 303 28.94 -21.54 -14.64
N SER A 304 29.24 -20.29 -14.31
CA SER A 304 29.69 -19.90 -12.97
C SER A 304 28.46 -19.80 -12.07
N VAL A 305 28.15 -20.87 -11.35
CA VAL A 305 27.02 -20.93 -10.43
C VAL A 305 27.46 -20.43 -9.04
N PRO A 306 26.73 -19.48 -8.41
CA PRO A 306 27.01 -19.04 -7.04
C PRO A 306 26.99 -20.20 -6.05
N LYS A 307 27.91 -20.20 -5.09
CA LYS A 307 27.95 -21.24 -4.04
C LYS A 307 26.78 -21.06 -3.08
N PHE A 308 26.04 -22.14 -2.82
CA PHE A 308 25.01 -22.19 -1.81
C PHE A 308 25.53 -22.94 -0.58
N SER A 309 25.79 -22.22 0.50
CA SER A 309 26.42 -22.78 1.71
C SER A 309 25.57 -22.62 2.96
N ASP A 310 24.88 -21.48 3.08
CA ASP A 310 24.05 -21.10 4.21
C ASP A 310 22.57 -20.98 3.76
N PRO A 311 21.61 -21.57 4.49
CA PRO A 311 20.17 -21.33 4.30
C PRO A 311 19.76 -19.87 4.08
N SER A 312 20.42 -18.90 4.72
CA SER A 312 20.12 -17.47 4.55
C SER A 312 20.29 -16.98 3.10
N GLN A 313 21.16 -17.62 2.32
CA GLN A 313 21.47 -17.27 0.93
C GLN A 313 20.50 -17.87 -0.09
N PHE A 314 19.55 -18.69 0.36
CA PHE A 314 18.74 -19.51 -0.53
C PHE A 314 17.93 -18.68 -1.54
N THR A 315 17.31 -17.58 -1.09
CA THR A 315 16.50 -16.71 -1.95
C THR A 315 17.33 -16.09 -3.07
N GLU A 316 18.46 -15.47 -2.74
CA GLU A 316 19.38 -14.86 -3.72
C GLU A 316 19.91 -15.91 -4.70
N TRP A 317 20.35 -17.05 -4.17
CA TRP A 317 20.85 -18.16 -4.96
C TRP A 317 19.80 -18.68 -5.94
N LYS A 318 18.56 -18.90 -5.50
CA LYS A 318 17.45 -19.36 -6.33
C LYS A 318 17.19 -18.40 -7.49
N ILE A 319 17.15 -17.09 -7.22
CA ILE A 319 16.93 -16.05 -8.25
C ILE A 319 17.99 -16.13 -9.34
N GLU A 320 19.26 -16.32 -8.97
CA GLU A 320 20.35 -16.48 -9.94
C GLU A 320 20.19 -17.75 -10.78
N ILE A 321 19.86 -18.89 -10.17
CA ILE A 321 19.62 -20.13 -10.91
C ILE A 321 18.43 -19.98 -11.87
N GLU A 322 17.33 -19.40 -11.41
CA GLU A 322 16.16 -19.16 -12.26
C GLU A 322 16.48 -18.23 -13.42
N SER A 323 17.31 -17.20 -13.20
CA SER A 323 17.79 -16.32 -14.26
C SER A 323 18.57 -17.11 -15.31
N MET A 324 19.47 -18.00 -14.89
CA MET A 324 20.22 -18.87 -15.79
C MET A 324 19.29 -19.81 -16.58
N ILE A 325 18.27 -20.40 -15.93
CA ILE A 325 17.25 -21.25 -16.60
C ILE A 325 16.48 -20.43 -17.64
N ARG A 326 16.00 -19.24 -17.28
CA ARG A 326 15.24 -18.35 -18.18
C ARG A 326 16.05 -17.92 -19.39
N SER A 327 17.35 -17.69 -19.21
CA SER A 327 18.25 -17.29 -20.30
C SER A 327 18.38 -18.35 -21.40
N LYS A 328 18.16 -19.63 -21.08
CA LYS A 328 18.36 -20.79 -21.97
C LYS A 328 19.75 -20.85 -22.62
N ILE A 329 20.73 -20.15 -22.06
CA ILE A 329 22.11 -20.12 -22.59
C ILE A 329 22.80 -21.48 -22.42
N TYR A 330 22.48 -22.19 -21.33
CA TYR A 330 23.11 -23.46 -20.98
C TYR A 330 22.15 -24.65 -21.14
N GLN A 331 22.69 -25.79 -21.59
CA GLN A 331 21.96 -27.05 -21.59
C GLN A 331 21.57 -27.46 -20.16
N LYS A 332 20.34 -27.97 -19.98
CA LYS A 332 19.78 -28.32 -18.66
C LYS A 332 20.69 -29.25 -17.85
N ASP A 333 21.32 -30.24 -18.49
CA ASP A 333 22.18 -31.20 -17.78
C ASP A 333 23.50 -30.60 -17.28
N ILE A 334 24.09 -29.69 -18.05
CA ILE A 334 25.30 -28.96 -17.64
C ILE A 334 24.97 -28.06 -16.44
N LEU A 335 23.87 -27.31 -16.53
CA LEU A 335 23.42 -26.44 -15.44
C LEU A 335 23.08 -27.25 -14.18
N LYS A 336 22.38 -28.38 -14.33
CA LYS A 336 22.09 -29.32 -13.24
C LYS A 336 23.37 -29.78 -12.52
N GLN A 337 24.40 -30.18 -13.26
CA GLN A 337 25.66 -30.61 -12.66
C GLN A 337 26.38 -29.46 -11.94
N CYS A 338 26.40 -28.26 -12.53
CA CYS A 338 27.00 -27.09 -11.90
C CYS A 338 26.25 -26.68 -10.62
N VAL A 339 24.91 -26.71 -10.64
CA VAL A 339 24.06 -26.48 -9.45
C VAL A 339 24.38 -27.49 -8.35
N ARG A 340 24.45 -28.80 -8.66
CA ARG A 340 24.84 -29.81 -7.66
C ARG A 340 26.23 -29.56 -7.07
N ASN A 341 27.18 -29.10 -7.86
CA ASN A 341 28.55 -28.81 -7.40
C ASN A 341 28.63 -27.52 -6.57
N ALA A 342 27.76 -26.55 -6.81
CA ALA A 342 27.72 -25.28 -6.10
C ALA A 342 27.08 -25.40 -4.70
N ILE A 343 26.26 -26.42 -4.47
CA ILE A 343 25.62 -26.69 -3.19
C ILE A 343 26.61 -27.37 -2.23
N SER A 344 26.82 -26.73 -1.07
CA SER A 344 27.74 -27.13 0.00
C SER A 344 27.06 -27.03 1.38
N GLY A 345 27.78 -27.35 2.47
CA GLY A 345 27.27 -27.14 3.83
C GLY A 345 26.01 -27.94 4.21
N LYS A 346 25.10 -27.30 4.96
CA LYS A 346 23.82 -27.90 5.38
C LYS A 346 22.91 -28.23 4.18
N PRO A 347 22.77 -27.37 3.16
CA PRO A 347 22.07 -27.72 1.91
C PRO A 347 22.58 -28.98 1.21
N ARG A 348 23.89 -29.26 1.27
CA ARG A 348 24.45 -30.48 0.67
C ARG A 348 23.94 -31.76 1.32
N LYS A 349 23.62 -31.74 2.62
CA LYS A 349 23.02 -32.89 3.32
C LYS A 349 21.61 -33.18 2.80
N VAL A 350 20.83 -32.13 2.52
CA VAL A 350 19.50 -32.26 1.88
C VAL A 350 19.64 -32.76 0.44
N LEU A 351 20.61 -32.26 -0.32
CA LEU A 351 20.87 -32.73 -1.69
C LEU A 351 21.22 -34.23 -1.72
N ALA A 352 21.86 -34.76 -0.68
CA ALA A 352 22.25 -36.16 -0.59
C ALA A 352 21.06 -37.12 -0.41
N THR A 353 19.88 -36.64 0.02
CA THR A 353 18.66 -37.45 0.09
C THR A 353 18.01 -37.63 -1.28
N LEU A 354 18.35 -36.79 -2.26
CA LEU A 354 17.83 -36.87 -3.62
C LEU A 354 18.62 -37.89 -4.46
N LYS A 355 17.89 -38.66 -5.28
CA LYS A 355 18.48 -39.58 -6.26
C LYS A 355 19.44 -38.83 -7.21
N ALA A 356 20.48 -39.53 -7.68
CA ALA A 356 21.43 -38.99 -8.66
C ALA A 356 20.75 -38.53 -9.98
N THR A 357 19.62 -39.15 -10.32
CA THR A 357 18.79 -38.84 -11.49
C THR A 357 17.80 -37.70 -11.28
N ALA A 358 17.78 -37.05 -10.11
CA ALA A 358 16.87 -35.94 -9.83
C ALA A 358 17.06 -34.80 -10.84
N THR A 359 15.95 -34.31 -11.39
CA THR A 359 15.92 -33.17 -12.31
C THR A 359 16.30 -31.87 -11.59
N LEU A 360 16.65 -30.82 -12.36
CA LEU A 360 16.97 -29.52 -11.79
C LEU A 360 15.77 -28.93 -11.05
N GLU A 361 14.57 -29.13 -11.59
CA GLU A 361 13.31 -28.71 -11.00
C GLU A 361 13.04 -29.40 -9.65
N ASN A 362 13.33 -30.70 -9.54
CA ASN A 362 13.20 -31.43 -8.27
C ASN A 362 14.21 -30.96 -7.22
N ILE A 363 15.44 -30.63 -7.65
CA ILE A 363 16.46 -30.07 -6.74
C ILE A 363 15.98 -28.73 -6.20
N LEU A 364 15.54 -27.81 -7.07
CA LEU A 364 15.05 -26.50 -6.65
C LEU A 364 13.82 -26.60 -5.75
N SER A 365 12.84 -27.44 -6.08
CA SER A 365 11.65 -27.66 -5.26
C SER A 365 11.99 -28.23 -3.88
N THR A 366 12.95 -29.16 -3.80
CA THR A 366 13.39 -29.70 -2.51
C THR A 366 14.11 -28.65 -1.67
N MET A 367 14.97 -27.83 -2.28
CA MET A 367 15.63 -26.74 -1.59
C MET A 367 14.62 -25.68 -1.12
N GLU A 368 13.63 -25.35 -1.94
CA GLU A 368 12.51 -24.46 -1.57
C GLU A 368 11.75 -24.97 -0.36
N SER A 369 11.42 -26.26 -0.33
CA SER A 369 10.69 -26.84 0.80
C SER A 369 11.48 -26.85 2.11
N ASN A 370 12.82 -26.86 2.05
CA ASN A 370 13.68 -26.97 3.22
C ASN A 370 14.26 -25.62 3.68
N PHE A 371 14.49 -24.70 2.75
CA PHE A 371 15.20 -23.44 2.99
C PHE A 371 14.43 -22.21 2.48
N GLY A 372 13.37 -22.41 1.70
CA GLY A 372 12.49 -21.33 1.25
C GLY A 372 11.61 -20.78 2.36
N ASP A 373 10.89 -19.71 2.05
CA ASP A 373 9.97 -19.09 3.00
C ASP A 373 8.71 -19.96 3.17
N VAL A 374 8.67 -20.68 4.28
CA VAL A 374 7.56 -21.54 4.71
C VAL A 374 6.38 -20.71 5.23
N LYS A 375 6.57 -19.41 5.53
CA LYS A 375 5.48 -18.58 6.03
C LYS A 375 4.37 -18.46 4.98
N SER A 376 3.13 -18.54 5.46
CA SER A 376 1.96 -18.20 4.65
C SER A 376 2.01 -16.72 4.30
N GLY A 377 1.43 -16.35 3.16
CA GLY A 377 1.37 -14.95 2.76
C GLY A 377 0.68 -14.08 3.82
N GLN A 378 -0.40 -14.58 4.43
CA GLN A 378 -1.08 -13.94 5.57
C GLN A 378 -0.15 -13.67 6.76
N SER A 379 0.69 -14.64 7.15
CA SER A 379 1.66 -14.47 8.24
C SER A 379 2.70 -13.40 7.92
N ILE A 380 3.15 -13.33 6.67
CA ILE A 380 4.07 -12.29 6.20
C ILE A 380 3.40 -10.92 6.27
N MET A 381 2.13 -10.81 5.88
CA MET A 381 1.36 -9.57 5.96
C MET A 381 1.10 -9.11 7.39
N GLU A 382 0.82 -10.04 8.30
CA GLU A 382 0.71 -9.75 9.73
C GLU A 382 2.03 -9.18 10.27
N GLU A 383 3.16 -9.84 9.98
CA GLU A 383 4.49 -9.37 10.34
C GLU A 383 4.74 -7.98 9.75
N PHE A 384 4.35 -7.74 8.49
CA PHE A 384 4.47 -6.45 7.84
C PHE A 384 3.66 -5.37 8.56
N TYR A 385 2.42 -5.63 8.98
CA TYR A 385 1.61 -4.66 9.72
C TYR A 385 2.11 -4.41 11.14
N GLN A 386 2.77 -5.37 11.76
CA GLN A 386 3.42 -5.22 13.07
C GLN A 386 4.80 -4.55 12.97
N ALA A 387 5.49 -4.67 11.84
CA ALA A 387 6.83 -4.12 11.65
C ALA A 387 6.90 -2.61 11.93
N ARG A 388 7.97 -2.19 12.59
CA ARG A 388 8.36 -0.80 12.87
C ARG A 388 9.86 -0.65 12.56
N GLN A 389 10.33 0.57 12.32
CA GLN A 389 11.77 0.84 12.26
C GLN A 389 12.41 0.53 13.61
N ASN A 390 13.45 -0.32 13.63
CA ASN A 390 14.15 -0.69 14.86
C ASN A 390 14.98 0.49 15.41
N LYS A 391 15.43 0.37 16.66
CA LYS A 391 16.21 1.43 17.33
C LYS A 391 17.49 1.78 16.56
N ASP A 392 18.24 0.77 16.16
CA ASP A 392 19.57 0.93 15.54
C ASP A 392 19.53 0.71 14.01
N GLU A 393 18.32 0.72 13.44
CA GLU A 393 18.12 0.49 12.01
C GLU A 393 18.07 1.81 11.25
N ASP A 394 18.93 1.91 10.24
CA ASP A 394 18.94 3.06 9.34
C ASP A 394 17.70 3.07 8.43
N ILE A 395 17.42 4.24 7.85
CA ILE A 395 16.24 4.48 7.01
C ILE A 395 16.25 3.68 5.71
N THR A 396 17.45 3.31 5.24
CA THR A 396 17.65 2.51 4.02
C THR A 396 17.34 1.05 4.31
N SER A 397 17.91 0.48 5.38
CA SER A 397 17.64 -0.87 5.88
C SER A 397 16.17 -1.06 6.22
N TRP A 398 15.54 -0.08 6.90
CA TRP A 398 14.09 -0.11 7.14
C TRP A 398 13.29 -0.21 5.83
N GLY A 399 13.66 0.60 4.83
CA GLY A 399 13.02 0.60 3.52
C GLY A 399 13.19 -0.70 2.76
N ILE A 400 14.39 -1.30 2.79
CA ILE A 400 14.70 -2.58 2.15
C ILE A 400 13.89 -3.70 2.82
N ARG A 401 13.91 -3.77 4.15
CA ARG A 401 13.24 -4.82 4.91
C ARG A 401 11.73 -4.88 4.65
N ILE A 402 11.03 -3.73 4.65
CA ILE A 402 9.59 -3.72 4.35
C ILE A 402 9.28 -4.03 2.88
N GLU A 403 10.17 -3.66 1.96
CA GLU A 403 10.06 -3.95 0.54
C GLU A 403 10.20 -5.45 0.28
N GLU A 404 11.15 -6.11 0.94
CA GLU A 404 11.31 -7.56 0.92
C GLU A 404 10.08 -8.30 1.48
N MET A 405 9.48 -7.81 2.57
CA MET A 405 8.26 -8.42 3.11
C MET A 405 7.08 -8.34 2.13
N ILE A 406 6.88 -7.17 1.51
CA ILE A 406 5.82 -6.99 0.52
C ILE A 406 6.09 -7.80 -0.75
N GLN A 407 7.34 -7.88 -1.19
CA GLN A 407 7.70 -8.70 -2.35
C GLN A 407 7.39 -10.18 -2.11
N ARG A 408 7.69 -10.71 -0.92
CA ARG A 408 7.31 -12.09 -0.55
C ARG A 408 5.79 -12.28 -0.50
N ALA A 409 5.04 -11.30 0.03
CA ALA A 409 3.59 -11.36 0.04
C ALA A 409 2.97 -11.30 -1.38
N LEU A 410 3.58 -10.54 -2.30
CA LEU A 410 3.20 -10.49 -3.72
C LEU A 410 3.42 -11.84 -4.40
N GLU A 411 4.57 -12.49 -4.16
CA GLU A 411 4.88 -13.81 -4.71
C GLU A 411 3.91 -14.90 -4.23
N LYS A 412 3.36 -14.75 -3.02
CA LYS A 412 2.31 -15.62 -2.48
C LYS A 412 0.89 -15.24 -2.93
N GLY A 413 0.72 -14.13 -3.66
CA GLY A 413 -0.57 -13.69 -4.20
C GLY A 413 -1.50 -12.98 -3.21
N GLU A 414 -1.01 -12.57 -2.05
CA GLU A 414 -1.84 -11.87 -1.03
C GLU A 414 -2.09 -10.41 -1.36
N ILE A 415 -1.19 -9.79 -2.13
CA ILE A 415 -1.27 -8.40 -2.53
C ILE A 415 -1.32 -8.33 -4.05
N GLN A 416 -2.01 -7.32 -4.56
CA GLN A 416 -1.98 -6.97 -5.98
C GLN A 416 -0.86 -5.96 -6.24
N GLU A 417 -0.13 -6.11 -7.35
CA GLU A 417 1.01 -5.24 -7.71
C GLU A 417 0.63 -3.74 -7.73
N ASN A 418 -0.61 -3.41 -8.10
CA ASN A 418 -1.12 -2.03 -8.12
C ASN A 418 -1.22 -1.38 -6.73
N LYS A 419 -1.33 -2.16 -5.65
CA LYS A 419 -1.42 -1.67 -4.27
C LYS A 419 -0.07 -1.62 -3.54
N LYS A 420 0.96 -2.26 -4.12
CA LYS A 420 2.32 -2.35 -3.56
C LYS A 420 2.86 -0.97 -3.14
N GLU A 421 2.83 -0.03 -4.07
CA GLU A 421 3.38 1.32 -3.90
C GLU A 421 2.72 2.09 -2.76
N GLU A 422 1.38 2.05 -2.69
CA GLU A 422 0.60 2.75 -1.66
C GLU A 422 0.85 2.16 -0.27
N ILE A 423 0.84 0.83 -0.15
CA ILE A 423 1.06 0.11 1.11
C ILE A 423 2.49 0.38 1.62
N LEU A 424 3.50 0.30 0.75
CA LEU A 424 4.89 0.58 1.11
C LEU A 424 5.09 2.02 1.57
N ARG A 425 4.58 3.00 0.81
CA ARG A 425 4.68 4.42 1.19
C ARG A 425 4.06 4.70 2.55
N THR A 426 2.83 4.23 2.74
CA THR A 426 2.08 4.43 3.98
C THR A 426 2.81 3.82 5.15
N LYS A 427 3.26 2.57 5.01
CA LYS A 427 3.98 1.85 6.06
C LYS A 427 5.31 2.52 6.40
N TYR A 428 6.10 2.83 5.38
CA TYR A 428 7.42 3.41 5.52
C TYR A 428 7.39 4.72 6.30
N TRP A 429 6.55 5.67 5.87
CA TRP A 429 6.46 7.00 6.49
C TRP A 429 5.76 6.97 7.86
N LYS A 430 4.68 6.19 8.01
CA LYS A 430 3.92 6.12 9.27
C LYS A 430 4.80 5.65 10.44
N TYR A 431 5.73 4.73 10.18
CA TYR A 431 6.54 4.09 11.21
C TYR A 431 8.03 4.49 11.16
N LEU A 432 8.34 5.66 10.60
CA LEU A 432 9.62 6.33 10.83
C LEU A 432 9.77 6.65 12.32
N ARG A 433 10.93 6.33 12.87
CA ARG A 433 11.24 6.53 14.29
C ARG A 433 11.54 8.00 14.61
N ASN A 434 12.23 8.70 13.73
CA ASN A 434 12.58 10.11 13.93
C ASN A 434 11.36 11.00 13.63
N SER A 435 10.77 11.59 14.69
CA SER A 435 9.60 12.46 14.58
C SER A 435 9.88 13.77 13.84
N GLU A 436 11.09 14.35 13.99
CA GLU A 436 11.49 15.56 13.27
C GLU A 436 11.54 15.30 11.77
N LEU A 437 12.16 14.19 11.39
CA LEU A 437 12.22 13.77 9.99
C LEU A 437 10.84 13.46 9.41
N LYS A 438 9.98 12.79 10.19
CA LYS A 438 8.61 12.50 9.78
C LYS A 438 7.81 13.78 9.54
N ASN A 439 7.98 14.79 10.40
CA ASN A 439 7.35 16.09 10.25
C ASN A 439 7.88 16.85 9.03
N ALA A 440 9.21 16.90 8.85
CA ALA A 440 9.84 17.53 7.70
C ALA A 440 9.40 16.89 6.37
N THR A 441 9.12 15.58 6.38
CA THR A 441 8.76 14.82 5.18
C THR A 441 7.27 14.70 4.92
N ARG A 442 6.40 15.25 5.78
CA ARG A 442 4.94 15.13 5.66
C ARG A 442 4.39 15.65 4.33
N VAL A 443 4.82 16.84 3.92
CA VAL A 443 4.37 17.46 2.66
C VAL A 443 4.81 16.62 1.46
N PHE A 444 5.97 15.96 1.53
CA PHE A 444 6.43 15.08 0.45
C PHE A 444 5.65 13.77 0.42
N TYR A 445 5.30 13.20 1.57
CA TYR A 445 4.47 12.01 1.64
C TYR A 445 3.12 12.20 0.92
N GLU A 446 2.49 13.37 1.10
CA GLU A 446 1.20 13.70 0.46
C GLU A 446 1.33 13.91 -1.06
N ASN A 447 2.49 14.35 -1.55
CA ASN A 447 2.70 14.73 -2.96
C ASN A 447 3.43 13.67 -3.81
N CYS A 448 4.24 12.78 -3.22
CA CYS A 448 4.92 11.72 -3.96
C CYS A 448 3.90 10.71 -4.49
N LEU A 449 4.16 10.11 -5.66
CA LEU A 449 3.31 9.05 -6.20
C LEU A 449 3.91 7.67 -5.93
N THR A 450 5.24 7.58 -5.93
CA THR A 450 5.98 6.31 -5.81
C THR A 450 6.75 6.19 -4.50
N PHE A 451 6.98 4.96 -4.07
CA PHE A 451 7.77 4.60 -2.91
C PHE A 451 9.23 5.04 -3.08
N GLU A 452 9.80 4.88 -4.27
CA GLU A 452 11.19 5.24 -4.55
C GLU A 452 11.43 6.76 -4.41
N GLU A 453 10.51 7.59 -4.90
CA GLU A 453 10.56 9.05 -4.73
C GLU A 453 10.54 9.44 -3.26
N LEU A 454 9.63 8.83 -2.49
CA LEU A 454 9.52 9.06 -1.05
C LEU A 454 10.82 8.68 -0.33
N ARG A 455 11.39 7.49 -0.59
CA ARG A 455 12.66 7.06 0.01
C ARG A 455 13.80 8.04 -0.29
N LYS A 456 13.95 8.45 -1.56
CA LYS A 456 15.00 9.41 -1.97
C LYS A 456 14.86 10.73 -1.22
N ARG A 457 13.64 11.23 -1.05
CA ARG A 457 13.38 12.49 -0.36
C ARG A 457 13.64 12.38 1.13
N VAL A 458 13.13 11.32 1.79
CA VAL A 458 13.35 11.08 3.22
C VAL A 458 14.85 10.96 3.53
N ARG A 459 15.63 10.24 2.69
CA ARG A 459 17.08 10.14 2.86
C ARG A 459 17.81 11.47 2.72
N ARG A 460 17.35 12.35 1.82
CA ARG A 460 17.94 13.70 1.68
C ARG A 460 17.70 14.53 2.94
N GLU A 461 16.46 14.55 3.42
CA GLU A 461 16.10 15.28 4.64
C GLU A 461 16.83 14.71 5.88
N GLU A 462 17.04 13.40 5.95
CA GLU A 462 17.84 12.77 7.01
C GLU A 462 19.28 13.30 7.02
N GLN A 463 19.89 13.44 5.84
CA GLN A 463 21.25 13.99 5.71
C GLN A 463 21.30 15.47 6.11
N GLU A 464 20.31 16.27 5.72
CA GLU A 464 20.22 17.69 6.07
C GLU A 464 20.03 17.91 7.59
N LEU A 465 19.26 17.04 8.25
CA LEU A 465 19.07 17.06 9.70
C LEU A 465 20.35 16.66 10.45
N LYS A 466 21.07 15.62 9.99
CA LYS A 466 22.36 15.23 10.59
C LYS A 466 23.38 16.38 10.55
N VAL A 467 23.52 17.04 9.39
CA VAL A 467 24.40 18.22 9.25
C VAL A 467 24.01 19.35 10.19
N SER A 468 22.71 19.53 10.45
CA SER A 468 22.21 20.57 11.35
C SER A 468 22.47 20.25 12.83
N GLN A 469 22.47 18.97 13.21
CA GLN A 469 22.82 18.52 14.56
C GLN A 469 24.32 18.64 14.82
N ASP A 470 25.16 18.20 13.88
CA ASP A 470 26.62 18.32 13.97
C ASP A 470 27.06 19.79 14.15
N ARG A 471 26.38 20.73 13.49
CA ARG A 471 26.63 22.18 13.66
C ARG A 471 26.25 22.73 15.04
N LYS A 472 25.27 22.14 15.71
CA LYS A 472 24.87 22.54 17.07
C LYS A 472 25.78 21.96 18.13
N GLU A 473 26.35 20.78 17.86
CA GLU A 473 27.25 20.08 18.76
C GLU A 473 28.71 20.50 18.64
N GLN A 474 29.10 21.18 17.54
CA GLN A 474 30.38 21.88 17.55
C GLN A 474 30.34 22.88 18.71
N PRO A 475 31.17 22.72 19.76
CA PRO A 475 31.28 23.73 20.79
C PRO A 475 31.58 25.00 20.02
N LYS A 476 30.73 26.04 20.19
CA LYS A 476 31.04 27.37 19.67
C LYS A 476 32.51 27.55 20.02
N GLN A 477 33.39 27.57 19.02
CA GLN A 477 34.77 27.97 19.25
C GLN A 477 34.61 29.40 19.73
N ILE A 478 34.44 29.55 21.04
CA ILE A 478 34.51 30.82 21.71
C ILE A 478 35.90 31.26 21.31
N ASN A 479 35.94 32.31 20.50
CA ASN A 479 37.13 32.82 19.89
C ASN A 479 38.15 33.03 21.01
N THR A 480 39.03 32.05 21.23
CA THR A 480 39.94 32.05 22.39
C THR A 480 40.84 33.25 22.30
N MET A 481 41.14 33.71 21.08
CA MET A 481 41.79 34.99 20.82
C MET A 481 41.06 36.21 21.43
N GLN A 482 39.72 36.26 21.42
CA GLN A 482 38.98 37.35 22.07
C GLN A 482 39.02 37.26 23.58
N ILE A 483 38.95 36.05 24.14
CA ILE A 483 39.10 35.85 25.60
C ILE A 483 40.52 36.19 26.04
N ASP A 484 41.54 35.74 25.29
CA ASP A 484 42.95 36.01 25.57
C ASP A 484 43.26 37.51 25.43
N GLN A 485 42.65 38.21 24.46
CA GLN A 485 42.74 39.67 24.38
C GLN A 485 42.10 40.36 25.59
N GLN A 486 40.93 39.90 26.03
CA GLN A 486 40.25 40.47 27.19
C GLN A 486 41.00 40.20 28.50
N LEU A 487 41.61 39.01 28.63
CA LEU A 487 42.48 38.66 29.76
C LEU A 487 43.77 39.46 29.77
N SER A 488 44.38 39.71 28.60
CA SER A 488 45.55 40.60 28.49
C SER A 488 45.23 42.01 28.96
N ILE A 489 44.08 42.57 28.52
CA ILE A 489 43.66 43.92 28.93
C ILE A 489 43.39 43.98 30.44
N LEU A 490 42.80 42.94 31.02
CA LEU A 490 42.57 42.87 32.46
C LEU A 490 43.88 42.79 33.26
N ASN A 491 44.85 42.00 32.81
CA ASN A 491 46.15 41.91 33.47
C ASN A 491 46.90 43.26 33.43
N ASP A 492 46.89 43.95 32.29
CA ASP A 492 47.50 45.28 32.14
C ASP A 492 46.86 46.34 33.05
N LEU A 493 45.59 46.16 33.41
CA LEU A 493 44.87 47.05 34.34
C LEU A 493 45.16 46.72 35.81
N THR A 494 45.50 45.47 36.14
CA THR A 494 45.83 45.06 37.51
C THR A 494 47.28 45.30 37.91
N GLU A 495 48.19 45.46 36.96
CA GLU A 495 49.60 45.79 37.23
C GLU A 495 49.86 47.30 37.43
N LYS A 496 48.85 48.15 37.21
CA LYS A 496 48.88 49.59 37.52
C LYS A 496 48.18 49.86 38.84
#